data_AF-A0A4Q3UT46-F1
#
_entry.id   AF-A0A4Q3UT46-F1
#
_cell.length_a   1.000
_cell.length_b   1.000
_cell.length_c   1.000
_cell.angle_alpha   90.00
_cell.angle_beta   90.00
_cell.angle_gamma   90.00
#
_symmetry.space_group_name_H-M   'P 1'
#
loop_
_entity.id
_entity.type
_entity.pdbx_description
1 polymer ?
#
loop_
_entity_poly.entity_id
_entity_poly.type
_entity_poly.pdbx_seq_one_letter_code
_entity_poly.pdbx_strand_id
1 'polypeptide(L)'
;GLSVTEARVERAPGHYVPMRTVRQPVLNEAGETIEWLGLTTLVEPGRGGLEANAAASEELLNGPLLRAARNLLGWTIPVLAEQSGVSASTIMRIEEATAPVIEVARRRTAERLTQALTKGGVIFHRTLTGKLAISL
;
A
#
# COMPACT_ATOMS: atom_id res chain seq x y z
N GLY A 1 -10.76 25.32 1.37
CA GLY A 1 -10.77 23.90 0.95
C GLY A 1 -9.80 23.11 1.81
N LEU A 2 -10.05 21.81 2.00
CA LEU A 2 -9.15 20.93 2.73
C LEU A 2 -7.77 20.92 2.08
N SER A 3 -6.73 21.29 2.82
CA SER A 3 -5.34 21.23 2.38
C SER A 3 -4.69 19.98 2.97
N VAL A 4 -4.16 19.11 2.10
CA VAL A 4 -3.40 17.92 2.51
C VAL A 4 -1.94 18.18 2.20
N THR A 5 -1.06 17.92 3.16
CA THR A 5 0.39 18.02 3.00
C THR A 5 1.02 16.73 3.47
N GLU A 6 1.88 16.16 2.64
CA GLU A 6 2.64 14.96 2.96
C GLU A 6 4.12 15.25 2.74
N ALA A 7 4.93 14.92 3.74
CA ALA A 7 6.37 15.17 3.72
C ALA A 7 7.08 14.10 4.54
N ARG A 8 8.40 13.98 4.37
CA ARG A 8 9.22 13.32 5.38
C ARG A 8 9.73 14.36 6.36
N VAL A 9 9.63 14.05 7.64
CA VAL A 9 10.15 14.90 8.71
C VAL A 9 11.18 14.13 9.52
N GLU A 10 12.23 14.84 9.93
CA GLU A 10 13.26 14.29 10.80
C GLU A 10 12.75 14.28 12.24
N ARG A 11 12.53 13.09 12.79
CA ARG A 11 12.07 12.90 14.17
C ARG A 11 13.22 12.92 15.16
N ALA A 12 14.37 12.42 14.74
CA ALA A 12 15.65 12.42 15.45
C ALA A 12 16.77 12.45 14.40
N PRO A 13 18.01 12.82 14.75
CA PRO A 13 19.11 12.89 13.79
C PRO A 13 19.21 11.63 12.91
N GLY A 14 19.08 11.81 11.59
CA GLY A 14 19.10 10.74 10.58
C GLY A 14 17.83 9.89 10.47
N HIS A 15 16.86 10.05 11.37
CA HIS A 15 15.62 9.27 11.41
C HIS A 15 14.45 10.07 10.85
N TYR A 16 14.13 9.80 9.58
CA TYR A 16 13.02 10.44 8.88
C TYR A 16 11.79 9.54 8.85
N VAL A 17 10.65 10.09 9.23
CA VAL A 17 9.34 9.40 9.14
C VAL A 17 8.41 10.14 8.20
N PRO A 18 7.53 9.44 7.45
CA PRO A 18 6.45 10.09 6.75
C PRO A 18 5.53 10.84 7.72
N MET A 19 5.12 12.02 7.32
CA MET A 19 4.15 12.87 8.00
C MET A 19 3.03 13.18 7.03
N ARG A 20 1.80 13.04 7.51
CA ARG A 20 0.61 13.50 6.82
C ARG A 20 -0.11 14.54 7.67
N THR A 21 -0.38 15.69 7.07
CA THR A 21 -1.12 16.79 7.68
C THR A 21 -2.35 17.07 6.85
N VAL A 22 -3.50 17.14 7.53
CA VAL A 22 -4.76 17.62 6.94
C VAL A 22 -5.14 18.91 7.64
N ARG A 23 -5.39 19.98 6.88
CA ARG A 23 -5.69 21.31 7.40
C ARG A 23 -6.92 21.89 6.72
N GLN A 24 -7.70 22.67 7.46
CA GLN A 24 -8.77 23.50 6.91
C GLN A 24 -8.61 24.94 7.40
N PRO A 25 -8.87 25.93 6.54
CA PRO A 25 -8.96 27.31 6.98
C PRO A 25 -10.23 27.47 7.81
N VAL A 26 -10.13 28.18 8.91
CA VAL A 26 -11.29 28.69 9.67
C VAL A 26 -11.55 30.10 9.17
N LEU A 27 -12.79 30.35 8.80
CA LEU A 27 -13.21 31.59 8.16
C LEU A 27 -14.03 32.42 9.15
N ASN A 28 -13.88 33.74 9.09
CA ASN A 28 -14.82 34.66 9.75
C ASN A 28 -16.13 34.77 8.95
N GLU A 29 -17.08 35.57 9.44
CA GLU A 29 -18.38 35.78 8.75
C GLU A 29 -18.24 36.41 7.35
N ALA A 30 -17.17 37.15 7.11
CA ALA A 30 -16.85 37.74 5.80
C ALA A 30 -16.17 36.73 4.84
N GLY A 31 -15.93 35.49 5.27
CA GLY A 31 -15.27 34.45 4.48
C GLY A 31 -13.74 34.56 4.44
N GLU A 32 -13.15 35.44 5.25
CA GLU A 32 -11.71 35.63 5.33
C GLU A 32 -11.08 34.59 6.26
N THR A 33 -9.91 34.06 5.88
CA THR A 33 -9.20 33.08 6.72
C THR A 33 -8.58 33.77 7.93
N ILE A 34 -9.02 33.37 9.13
CA ILE A 34 -8.52 33.92 10.40
C ILE A 34 -7.56 32.97 11.13
N GLU A 35 -7.71 31.66 10.92
CA GLU A 35 -6.82 30.64 11.48
C GLU A 35 -6.83 29.37 10.62
N TRP A 36 -5.93 28.44 10.92
CA TRP A 36 -5.86 27.13 10.29
C TRP A 36 -5.91 26.03 11.34
N LEU A 37 -6.92 25.17 11.27
CA LEU A 37 -7.00 23.97 12.09
C LEU A 37 -6.40 22.79 11.33
N GLY A 38 -5.53 22.01 11.98
CA GLY A 38 -4.89 20.86 11.36
C GLY A 38 -4.73 19.66 12.28
N LEU A 39 -4.81 18.46 11.68
CA LEU A 39 -4.36 17.22 12.29
C LEU A 39 -3.07 16.77 11.58
N THR A 40 -2.04 16.49 12.37
CA THR A 40 -0.77 15.94 11.88
C THR A 40 -0.58 14.54 12.44
N THR A 41 -0.34 13.60 11.53
CA THR A 41 -0.05 12.20 11.85
C THR A 41 1.35 11.86 11.37
N LEU A 42 2.20 11.38 12.28
CA LEU A 42 3.43 10.68 11.91
C LEU A 42 3.06 9.23 11.58
N VAL A 43 3.41 8.79 10.39
CA VAL A 43 3.18 7.41 9.95
C VAL A 43 4.45 6.64 10.24
N GLU A 44 4.41 5.81 11.29
CA GLU A 44 5.51 4.90 11.58
C GLU A 44 5.59 3.84 10.47
N PRO A 45 6.80 3.47 10.01
CA PRO A 45 6.98 2.31 9.16
C PRO A 45 6.26 1.09 9.76
N GLY A 46 5.43 0.43 8.95
CA GLY A 46 4.61 -0.69 9.36
C GLY A 46 3.28 -0.34 10.05
N ARG A 47 2.95 0.94 10.24
CA ARG A 47 1.60 1.39 10.58
C ARG A 47 0.92 2.03 9.37
N GLY A 48 -0.37 1.70 9.15
CA GLY A 48 -1.18 2.32 8.10
C GLY A 48 -1.14 1.62 6.73
N GLY A 49 -0.76 0.33 6.69
CA GLY A 49 -0.91 -0.49 5.50
C GLY A 49 -2.37 -0.67 5.08
N LEU A 50 -2.58 -1.04 3.82
CA LEU A 50 -3.87 -1.42 3.29
C LEU A 50 -4.26 -2.80 3.80
N GLU A 51 -5.55 -2.98 4.07
CA GLU A 51 -6.14 -4.31 4.22
C GLU A 51 -5.93 -5.14 2.94
N ALA A 52 -5.77 -6.45 3.08
CA ALA A 52 -5.44 -7.32 1.95
C ALA A 52 -6.51 -7.30 0.84
N ASN A 53 -7.78 -7.13 1.19
CA ASN A 53 -8.87 -6.95 0.22
C ASN A 53 -8.77 -5.61 -0.53
N ALA A 54 -8.37 -4.53 0.14
CA ALA A 54 -8.16 -3.22 -0.46
C ALA A 54 -6.97 -3.24 -1.41
N ALA A 55 -5.85 -3.86 -1.01
CA ALA A 55 -4.70 -4.07 -1.87
C ALA A 55 -5.00 -5.00 -3.07
N ALA A 56 -5.90 -5.98 -2.91
CA ALA A 56 -6.34 -6.87 -3.99
C ALA A 56 -7.41 -6.28 -4.92
N SER A 57 -8.10 -5.21 -4.48
CA SER A 57 -9.17 -4.55 -5.26
C SER A 57 -8.63 -3.51 -6.25
N GLU A 58 -7.32 -3.37 -6.34
CA GLU A 58 -6.66 -2.34 -7.13
C GLU A 58 -6.29 -2.81 -8.54
N GLU A 59 -6.47 -1.92 -9.53
CA GLU A 59 -5.75 -1.94 -10.82
C GLU A 59 -4.21 -1.87 -10.66
N LEU A 60 -3.70 -1.75 -9.43
CA LEU A 60 -2.30 -1.50 -9.12
C LEU A 60 -1.52 -2.73 -8.66
N LEU A 61 -2.19 -3.81 -8.27
CA LEU A 61 -1.50 -5.09 -8.07
C LEU A 61 -1.17 -5.65 -9.46
N ASN A 62 0.11 -5.86 -9.73
CA ASN A 62 0.61 -6.45 -10.98
C ASN A 62 1.66 -7.53 -10.70
N GLY A 63 2.03 -8.27 -11.74
CA GLY A 63 3.00 -9.36 -11.63
C GLY A 63 4.34 -8.96 -10.99
N PRO A 64 4.98 -7.85 -11.44
CA PRO A 64 6.22 -7.37 -10.83
C PRO A 64 6.12 -7.08 -9.33
N LEU A 65 5.04 -6.44 -8.87
CA LEU A 65 4.84 -6.13 -7.46
C LEU A 65 4.60 -7.40 -6.62
N LEU A 66 3.83 -8.35 -7.15
CA LEU A 66 3.61 -9.65 -6.50
C LEU A 66 4.95 -10.40 -6.33
N ARG A 67 5.77 -10.44 -7.37
CA ARG A 67 7.10 -11.03 -7.33
C ARG A 67 8.01 -10.34 -6.32
N ALA A 68 7.99 -9.01 -6.29
CA ALA A 68 8.79 -8.23 -5.35
C ALA A 68 8.38 -8.52 -3.90
N ALA A 69 7.08 -8.59 -3.60
CA ALA A 69 6.56 -8.95 -2.28
C ALA A 69 6.98 -10.36 -1.85
N ARG A 70 6.87 -11.33 -2.75
CA ARG A 70 7.35 -12.69 -2.49
C ARG A 70 8.85 -12.73 -2.22
N ASN A 71 9.64 -11.98 -2.99
CA ASN A 71 11.09 -11.91 -2.83
C ASN A 71 11.51 -11.21 -1.52
N LEU A 72 10.76 -10.19 -1.06
CA LEU A 72 11.00 -9.55 0.24
C LEU A 72 10.88 -10.54 1.41
N LEU A 73 9.97 -11.51 1.29
CA LEU A 73 9.81 -12.60 2.26
C LEU A 73 10.82 -13.74 2.09
N GLY A 74 11.65 -13.71 1.04
CA GLY A 74 12.51 -14.83 0.67
C GLY A 74 11.73 -16.08 0.21
N TRP A 75 10.45 -15.94 -0.15
CA TRP A 75 9.60 -17.06 -0.52
C TRP A 75 9.84 -17.50 -1.97
N THR A 76 9.81 -18.80 -2.22
CA THR A 76 9.77 -19.36 -3.57
C THR A 76 8.32 -19.44 -4.08
N ILE A 77 8.10 -19.63 -5.38
CA ILE A 77 6.75 -19.82 -5.94
C ILE A 77 6.01 -20.99 -5.26
N PRO A 78 6.65 -22.17 -5.02
CA PRO A 78 6.02 -23.24 -4.25
C PRO A 78 5.57 -22.83 -2.85
N VAL A 79 6.37 -22.04 -2.12
CA VAL A 79 5.99 -21.55 -0.78
C VAL A 79 4.78 -20.64 -0.86
N LEU A 80 4.74 -19.68 -1.80
CA LEU A 80 3.57 -18.83 -1.97
C LEU A 80 2.32 -19.63 -2.39
N ALA A 81 2.50 -20.65 -3.24
CA ALA A 81 1.43 -21.56 -3.64
C ALA A 81 0.81 -22.29 -2.44
N GLU A 82 1.66 -22.83 -1.56
CA GLU A 82 1.23 -23.47 -0.31
C GLU A 82 0.49 -22.49 0.60
N GLN A 83 1.07 -21.32 0.88
CA GLN A 83 0.52 -20.32 1.82
C GLN A 83 -0.80 -19.69 1.34
N SER A 84 -0.96 -19.53 0.02
CA SER A 84 -2.18 -18.96 -0.58
C SER A 84 -3.24 -20.00 -0.97
N GLY A 85 -2.81 -21.25 -1.18
CA GLY A 85 -3.55 -22.30 -1.87
C GLY A 85 -3.91 -21.97 -3.33
N VAL A 86 -3.12 -21.11 -3.99
CA VAL A 86 -3.18 -20.85 -5.45
C VAL A 86 -2.13 -21.71 -6.14
N SER A 87 -2.44 -22.28 -7.32
CA SER A 87 -1.47 -23.15 -7.99
C SER A 87 -0.20 -22.40 -8.41
N ALA A 88 0.95 -23.08 -8.35
CA ALA A 88 2.24 -22.53 -8.80
C ALA A 88 2.19 -22.02 -10.25
N SER A 89 1.51 -22.75 -11.14
CA SER A 89 1.30 -22.34 -12.54
C SER A 89 0.52 -21.03 -12.68
N THR A 90 -0.48 -20.82 -11.82
CA THR A 90 -1.25 -19.57 -11.80
C THR A 90 -0.39 -18.42 -11.30
N ILE A 91 0.43 -18.65 -10.26
CA ILE A 91 1.35 -17.64 -9.72
C ILE A 91 2.39 -17.24 -10.78
N MET A 92 3.03 -18.20 -11.46
CA MET A 92 3.98 -17.92 -12.53
C MET A 92 3.36 -17.02 -13.61
N ARG A 93 2.19 -17.43 -14.12
CA ARG A 93 1.47 -16.69 -15.16
C ARG A 93 1.10 -15.27 -14.72
N ILE A 94 0.73 -15.08 -13.45
CA ILE A 94 0.44 -13.75 -12.89
C ILE A 94 1.72 -12.92 -12.76
N GLU A 95 2.81 -13.48 -12.23
CA GLU A 95 4.07 -12.75 -12.06
C GLU A 95 4.70 -12.31 -13.38
N GLU A 96 4.49 -13.06 -14.46
CA GLU A 96 4.95 -12.74 -15.81
C GLU A 96 4.09 -11.68 -16.51
N ALA A 97 2.84 -11.49 -16.06
CA ALA A 97 1.95 -10.48 -16.64
C ALA A 97 2.35 -9.06 -16.23
N THR A 98 2.41 -8.16 -17.22
CA THR A 98 2.59 -6.71 -16.99
C THR A 98 1.26 -6.01 -16.71
N ALA A 99 0.15 -6.62 -17.13
CA ALA A 99 -1.20 -6.14 -16.85
C ALA A 99 -1.57 -6.29 -15.35
N PRO A 100 -2.55 -5.53 -14.86
CA PRO A 100 -3.12 -5.71 -13.53
C PRO A 100 -3.54 -7.17 -13.28
N VAL A 101 -3.33 -7.67 -12.06
CA VAL A 101 -3.63 -9.07 -11.70
C VAL A 101 -5.09 -9.43 -11.96
N ILE A 102 -6.01 -8.48 -11.77
CA ILE A 102 -7.45 -8.69 -11.97
C ILE A 102 -7.84 -8.92 -13.45
N GLU A 103 -7.00 -8.51 -14.40
CA GLU A 103 -7.21 -8.78 -15.83
C GLU A 103 -6.75 -10.18 -16.22
N VAL A 104 -5.72 -10.70 -15.53
CA VAL A 104 -5.15 -12.03 -15.81
C VAL A 104 -5.66 -13.12 -14.86
N ALA A 105 -6.31 -12.78 -13.76
CA ALA A 105 -6.82 -13.72 -12.77
C ALA A 105 -8.09 -13.20 -12.09
N ARG A 106 -8.89 -14.13 -11.54
CA ARG A 106 -10.09 -13.77 -10.77
C ARG A 106 -9.69 -12.94 -9.54
N ARG A 107 -10.52 -11.97 -9.15
CA ARG A 107 -10.33 -11.17 -7.93
C ARG A 107 -10.01 -12.00 -6.69
N ARG A 108 -10.73 -13.11 -6.48
CA ARG A 108 -10.48 -14.03 -5.36
C ARG A 108 -9.07 -14.63 -5.36
N THR A 109 -8.45 -14.81 -6.53
CA THR A 109 -7.05 -15.25 -6.62
C THR A 109 -6.11 -14.15 -6.13
N ALA A 110 -6.32 -12.90 -6.56
CA ALA A 110 -5.55 -11.75 -6.07
C ALA A 110 -5.68 -11.62 -4.55
N GLU A 111 -6.90 -11.68 -4.01
CA GLU A 111 -7.16 -11.60 -2.56
C GLU A 111 -6.40 -12.67 -1.77
N ARG A 112 -6.40 -13.92 -2.23
CA ARG A 112 -5.69 -15.02 -1.56
C ARG A 112 -4.18 -14.82 -1.56
N LEU A 113 -3.62 -14.32 -2.65
CA LEU A 113 -2.19 -14.04 -2.76
C LEU A 113 -1.79 -12.88 -1.84
N THR A 114 -2.53 -11.78 -1.88
CA THR A 114 -2.28 -10.61 -1.03
C THR A 114 -2.45 -10.98 0.45
N GLN A 115 -3.47 -11.76 0.82
CA GLN A 115 -3.65 -12.24 2.18
C GLN A 115 -2.50 -13.11 2.66
N ALA A 116 -2.00 -14.03 1.82
CA ALA A 116 -0.88 -14.88 2.17
C ALA A 116 0.40 -14.06 2.42
N LEU A 117 0.68 -13.10 1.53
CA LEU A 117 1.83 -12.20 1.67
C LEU A 117 1.70 -11.31 2.92
N THR A 118 0.51 -10.77 3.20
CA THR A 118 0.25 -9.99 4.41
C THR A 118 0.40 -10.82 5.68
N LYS A 119 -0.07 -12.07 5.69
CA LYS A 119 0.18 -13.01 6.80
C LYS A 119 1.66 -13.33 6.97
N GLY A 120 2.42 -13.33 5.87
CA GLY A 120 3.87 -13.48 5.87
C GLY A 120 4.64 -12.26 6.38
N GLY A 121 3.97 -11.12 6.57
CA GLY A 121 4.56 -9.87 7.07
C GLY A 121 4.68 -8.76 6.04
N VAL A 122 4.26 -8.96 4.79
CA VAL A 122 4.25 -7.88 3.79
C VAL A 122 3.16 -6.88 4.08
N ILE A 123 3.53 -5.61 4.12
CA ILE A 123 2.61 -4.50 4.30
C ILE A 123 2.47 -3.78 2.96
N PHE A 124 1.25 -3.73 2.43
CA PHE A 124 0.94 -3.00 1.20
C PHE A 124 0.56 -1.56 1.55
N HIS A 125 1.03 -0.59 0.76
CA HIS A 125 0.79 0.83 0.99
C HIS A 125 0.30 1.50 -0.29
N ARG A 126 -0.68 2.39 -0.18
CA ARG A 126 -0.99 3.31 -1.28
C ARG A 126 -0.02 4.48 -1.23
N THR A 127 0.70 4.70 -2.32
CA THR A 127 1.57 5.88 -2.50
C THR A 127 0.76 7.10 -2.89
N LEU A 128 1.37 8.27 -2.77
CA LEU A 128 0.74 9.56 -3.10
C LEU A 128 0.35 9.67 -4.58
N THR A 129 1.07 8.96 -5.45
CA THR A 129 0.77 8.89 -6.90
C THR A 129 -0.40 7.96 -7.23
N GLY A 130 -1.08 7.44 -6.21
CA GLY A 130 -2.08 6.39 -6.34
C GLY A 130 -1.48 5.00 -6.37
N LYS A 131 -0.24 4.79 -6.84
CA LYS A 131 0.44 3.49 -7.02
C LYS A 131 0.55 2.67 -5.73
N LEU A 132 0.62 1.34 -5.86
CA LEU A 132 0.81 0.41 -4.75
C LEU A 132 2.31 0.20 -4.48
N ALA A 133 2.71 0.22 -3.21
CA ALA A 133 4.05 -0.07 -2.72
C ALA A 133 4.00 -1.16 -1.63
N ILE A 134 5.17 -1.73 -1.29
CA ILE A 134 5.31 -2.84 -0.35
C ILE A 134 6.47 -2.59 0.62
N SER A 135 6.31 -3.03 1.87
CA SER A 135 7.36 -3.08 2.91
C SER A 135 7.24 -4.35 3.74
N LEU A 136 8.22 -4.57 4.64
CA LEU A 136 8.08 -5.45 5.81
C LEU A 136 7.66 -4.61 7.03
#